data_AF-A0A521TQH4-F1
#
_entry.id   AF-A0A521TQH4-F1
#
_cell.length_a   1.000
_cell.length_b   1.000
_cell.length_c   1.000
_cell.angle_alpha   90.00
_cell.angle_beta   90.00
_cell.angle_gamma   90.00
#
_symmetry.space_group_name_H-M   'P 1'
#
loop_
_entity.id
_entity.type
_entity.pdbx_description
1 polymer ?
#
loop_
_entity_poly.entity_id
_entity_poly.type
_entity_poly.pdbx_seq_one_letter_code
_entity_poly.pdbx_strand_id
1 'polypeptide(L)'
;MILHFIFVVKEEDREKRKLEFDYVQQMANFYKVWIKEKFGRDFEIQCDELITKPRSLFQKLDTHTLLKDHEQRGTQIYHFYLCHFKPLWTDCT
;
A
#
# COMPACT_ATOMS: atom_id res chain seq x y z
N MET A 1 16.66 -0.64 6.80
CA MET A 1 15.87 -1.35 5.76
C MET A 1 14.63 -0.51 5.47
N ILE A 2 14.12 -0.47 4.24
CA ILE A 2 12.93 0.33 3.91
C ILE A 2 11.71 -0.58 3.83
N LEU A 3 10.63 -0.16 4.49
CA LEU A 3 9.31 -0.76 4.41
C LEU A 3 8.37 0.24 3.74
N HIS A 4 7.87 -0.09 2.57
CA HIS A 4 7.10 0.83 1.75
C HIS A 4 5.68 0.31 1.55
N PHE A 5 4.72 0.99 2.15
CA PHE A 5 3.29 0.72 1.99
C PHE A 5 2.75 1.49 0.81
N ILE A 6 2.16 0.78 -0.15
CA ILE A 6 1.66 1.34 -1.41
C ILE A 6 0.16 1.12 -1.43
N PHE A 7 -0.60 2.20 -1.23
CA PHE A 7 -2.05 2.16 -1.27
C PHE A 7 -2.53 2.21 -2.72
N VAL A 8 -3.05 1.09 -3.21
CA VAL A 8 -3.51 0.99 -4.59
C VAL A 8 -4.96 1.46 -4.67
N VAL A 9 -5.17 2.55 -5.39
CA VAL A 9 -6.47 3.23 -5.49
C VAL A 9 -6.82 3.52 -6.94
N LYS A 10 -8.10 3.47 -7.28
CA LYS A 10 -8.56 3.93 -8.59
C LYS A 10 -8.65 5.45 -8.60
N GLU A 11 -8.34 6.05 -9.74
CA GLU A 11 -8.44 7.51 -9.90
C GLU A 11 -9.84 8.03 -9.53
N GLU A 12 -10.92 7.34 -9.92
CA GLU A 12 -12.30 7.73 -9.60
C GLU A 12 -12.66 7.66 -8.10
N ASP A 13 -11.87 6.93 -7.31
CA ASP A 13 -12.14 6.67 -5.90
C ASP A 13 -11.14 7.36 -4.96
N ARG A 14 -10.11 8.02 -5.50
CA ARG A 14 -9.02 8.62 -4.71
C ARG A 14 -9.53 9.52 -3.58
N GLU A 15 -10.41 10.47 -3.90
CA GLU A 15 -10.97 11.40 -2.91
C GLU A 15 -11.87 10.69 -1.89
N LYS A 16 -12.67 9.71 -2.34
CA LYS A 16 -13.57 8.95 -1.45
C LYS A 16 -12.81 8.10 -0.45
N ARG A 17 -11.60 7.65 -0.83
CA ARG A 17 -10.77 6.70 -0.09
C ARG A 17 -9.66 7.38 0.71
N LYS A 18 -9.67 8.70 0.81
CA LYS A 18 -8.67 9.48 1.56
C LYS A 18 -8.54 9.05 3.02
N LEU A 19 -9.66 8.81 3.70
CA LEU A 19 -9.66 8.34 5.10
C LEU A 19 -8.96 6.98 5.26
N GLU A 20 -9.08 6.12 4.25
CA GLU A 20 -8.45 4.81 4.26
C GLU A 20 -6.95 4.94 4.00
N PHE A 21 -6.53 5.89 3.17
CA PHE A 21 -5.13 6.22 2.99
C PHE A 21 -4.50 6.82 4.26
N ASP A 22 -5.19 7.72 4.94
CA ASP A 22 -4.76 8.28 6.24
C ASP A 22 -4.62 7.17 7.30
N TYR A 23 -5.50 6.18 7.28
CA TYR A 23 -5.37 4.98 8.11
C TYR A 23 -4.12 4.18 7.74
N VAL A 24 -3.84 3.95 6.46
CA VAL A 24 -2.64 3.23 6.01
C VAL A 24 -1.36 3.94 6.47
N GLN A 25 -1.31 5.28 6.45
CA GLN A 25 -0.18 6.03 6.98
C GLN A 25 0.02 5.80 8.49
N GLN A 26 -1.06 5.80 9.26
CA GLN A 26 -1.01 5.49 10.70
C GLN A 26 -0.56 4.04 10.94
N MET A 27 -1.08 3.10 10.16
CA MET A 27 -0.70 1.68 10.19
C MET A 27 0.79 1.49 9.88
N ALA A 28 1.31 2.18 8.87
CA ALA A 28 2.72 2.11 8.49
C ALA A 28 3.64 2.59 9.64
N ASN A 29 3.27 3.71 10.28
CA ASN A 29 3.98 4.21 11.45
C ASN A 29 3.90 3.25 12.65
N PHE A 30 2.75 2.63 12.87
CA PHE A 30 2.60 1.58 13.88
C PHE A 30 3.59 0.42 13.63
N TYR A 31 3.67 -0.08 12.40
CA TYR A 31 4.61 -1.16 12.07
C TYR A 31 6.07 -0.77 12.28
N LYS A 32 6.45 0.49 12.03
CA LYS A 32 7.80 0.99 12.36
C LYS A 32 8.15 0.74 13.82
N VAL A 33 7.28 1.19 14.72
CA VAL A 33 7.48 1.13 16.17
C VAL A 33 7.41 -0.33 16.63
N TRP A 34 6.39 -1.05 16.20
CA TRP A 34 6.17 -2.44 16.58
C TRP A 34 7.32 -3.36 16.17
N ILE A 35 7.84 -3.23 14.94
CA ILE A 35 8.97 -4.05 14.47
C ILE A 35 10.22 -3.77 15.29
N LYS A 36 10.49 -2.50 15.60
CA LYS A 36 11.62 -2.09 16.42
C LYS A 36 11.52 -2.65 17.84
N GLU A 37 10.36 -2.53 18.47
CA GLU A 37 10.14 -3.01 19.84
C GLU A 37 10.16 -4.53 19.97
N LYS A 38 9.58 -5.25 19.00
CA LYS A 38 9.44 -6.71 19.09
C LYS A 38 10.62 -7.49 18.53
N PHE A 39 11.32 -6.94 17.55
CA PHE A 39 12.39 -7.65 16.85
C PHE A 39 13.74 -6.91 16.88
N GLY A 40 13.81 -5.72 17.47
CA GLY A 40 15.06 -4.94 17.55
C GLY A 40 15.56 -4.45 16.19
N ARG A 41 14.70 -4.44 15.16
CA ARG A 41 15.06 -4.04 13.79
C ARG A 41 14.53 -2.64 13.49
N ASP A 42 15.41 -1.77 12.99
CA ASP A 42 15.03 -0.42 12.60
C ASP A 42 14.71 -0.36 11.09
N PHE A 43 13.48 0.07 10.79
CA PHE A 43 13.00 0.27 9.43
C PHE A 43 12.67 1.74 9.20
N GLU A 44 13.03 2.22 8.02
CA GLU A 44 12.48 3.45 7.48
C GLU A 44 11.14 3.12 6.83
N ILE A 45 10.12 3.93 7.09
CA ILE A 45 8.79 3.76 6.51
C ILE A 45 8.61 4.75 5.37
N GLN A 46 8.08 4.23 4.27
CA GLN A 46 7.52 5.02 3.17
C GLN A 46 6.06 4.64 2.99
N CYS A 47 5.23 5.61 2.62
CA CYS A 47 3.81 5.40 2.39
C CYS A 47 3.32 6.34 1.29
N ASP A 48 2.80 5.79 0.21
CA ASP A 48 2.27 6.57 -0.91
C ASP A 48 1.10 5.86 -1.62
N GLU A 49 0.59 6.50 -2.67
CA GLU A 49 -0.53 6.00 -3.46
C GLU A 49 -0.04 5.51 -4.83
N LEU A 50 -0.51 4.33 -5.25
CA LEU A 50 -0.47 3.92 -6.65
C LEU A 50 -1.85 4.17 -7.27
N ILE A 51 -1.95 5.25 -8.04
CA ILE A 51 -3.18 5.62 -8.74
C ILE A 51 -3.31 4.78 -10.00
N THR A 52 -4.37 3.98 -10.05
CA THR A 52 -4.71 3.14 -11.18
C THR A 52 -5.77 3.83 -12.04
N LYS A 53 -5.52 3.92 -13.34
CA LYS A 53 -6.50 4.48 -14.28
C LYS A 53 -7.71 3.54 -14.41
N PRO A 54 -8.92 4.08 -14.63
CA PRO A 54 -10.09 3.26 -14.89
C PRO A 54 -9.83 2.36 -16.11
N ARG A 55 -9.85 1.05 -15.87
CA ARG A 55 -9.86 0.03 -16.91
C ARG A 55 -11.29 -0.49 -17.05
N SER A 56 -11.65 -1.06 -18.19
CA SER A 56 -12.98 -1.70 -18.38
C SER A 56 -13.31 -2.64 -17.22
N LEU A 57 -14.60 -2.85 -16.88
CA LEU A 57 -15.06 -3.65 -15.73
C LEU A 57 -14.40 -5.05 -15.61
N PHE A 58 -13.87 -5.60 -16.71
CA PHE A 58 -13.22 -6.91 -16.78
C PHE A 58 -11.69 -6.88 -16.73
N GLN A 59 -11.07 -5.70 -16.79
CA GLN A 59 -9.62 -5.56 -16.71
C GLN A 59 -9.19 -5.37 -15.26
N LYS A 60 -8.78 -6.47 -14.63
CA LYS A 60 -8.09 -6.46 -13.34
C LYS A 60 -6.76 -5.72 -13.46
N LEU A 61 -6.25 -5.25 -12.31
CA LEU A 61 -4.88 -4.74 -12.23
C LEU A 61 -3.93 -5.84 -12.70
N ASP A 62 -3.20 -5.58 -13.76
CA ASP A 62 -2.29 -6.55 -14.37
C ASP A 62 -1.03 -6.67 -13.51
N THR A 63 -0.63 -7.90 -13.18
CA THR A 63 0.62 -8.20 -12.45
C THR A 63 1.82 -7.53 -13.10
N HIS A 64 1.85 -7.39 -14.43
CA HIS A 64 2.92 -6.67 -15.12
C HIS A 64 3.01 -5.19 -14.71
N THR A 65 1.87 -4.54 -14.43
CA THR A 65 1.84 -3.15 -13.95
C THR A 65 2.46 -3.03 -12.56
N LEU A 66 2.14 -3.96 -11.66
CA LEU A 66 2.72 -4.02 -10.31
C LEU A 66 4.21 -4.33 -10.34
N LEU A 67 4.65 -5.27 -11.19
CA LEU A 67 6.06 -5.61 -11.34
C LEU A 67 6.88 -4.42 -11.84
N LYS A 68 6.38 -3.71 -12.85
CA LYS A 68 7.05 -2.51 -13.38
C LYS A 68 7.16 -1.41 -12.32
N ASP A 69 6.09 -1.16 -11.57
CA ASP A 69 6.10 -0.19 -10.47
C ASP A 69 7.06 -0.62 -9.34
N HIS A 70 7.09 -1.91 -9.01
CA HIS A 70 8.01 -2.49 -8.01
C HIS A 70 9.48 -2.28 -8.42
N GLU A 71 9.83 -2.56 -9.67
CA GLU A 71 11.18 -2.35 -10.20
C GLU A 71 11.59 -0.87 -10.15
N GLN A 72 10.68 0.04 -10.50
CA GLN A 72 10.92 1.48 -10.49
C GLN A 72 11.13 2.05 -9.08
N ARG A 73 10.44 1.49 -8.08
CA ARG A 73 10.56 1.90 -6.67
C ARG A 73 11.81 1.36 -5.99
N GLY A 74 12.39 0.29 -6.53
CA GLY A 74 13.68 -0.26 -6.12
C GLY A 74 13.59 -1.68 -5.54
N THR A 75 14.45 -2.56 -6.03
CA THR A 75 14.38 -4.01 -5.74
C THR A 75 14.90 -4.42 -4.36
N GLN A 76 15.51 -3.49 -3.62
CA GLN A 76 16.04 -3.73 -2.27
C GLN A 76 15.11 -3.17 -1.17
N ILE A 77 13.88 -2.82 -1.53
CA ILE A 77 12.85 -2.29 -0.64
C ILE A 77 11.76 -3.34 -0.43
N TYR A 78 11.26 -3.45 0.80
CA TYR A 78 10.12 -4.31 1.11
C TYR A 78 8.83 -3.57 0.78
N HIS A 79 8.23 -3.90 -0.37
CA HIS A 79 6.97 -3.31 -0.84
C HIS A 79 5.74 -4.07 -0.35
N PHE A 80 4.77 -3.35 0.22
CA PHE A 80 3.44 -3.86 0.55
C PHE A 80 2.39 -3.17 -0.32
N TYR A 81 1.94 -3.87 -1.36
CA TYR A 81 0.84 -3.42 -2.21
C TYR A 81 -0.51 -3.74 -1.58
N LEU A 82 -1.23 -2.71 -1.14
CA LEU A 82 -2.53 -2.83 -0.50
C LEU A 82 -3.66 -2.76 -1.53
N CYS A 83 -3.71 -3.73 -2.44
CA CYS A 83 -4.73 -3.83 -3.47
C CYS A 83 -6.12 -4.10 -2.88
N HIS A 84 -7.11 -3.26 -3.20
CA HIS A 84 -8.49 -3.38 -2.69
C HIS A 84 -8.61 -3.37 -1.16
N PHE A 85 -7.59 -2.89 -0.45
CA PHE A 85 -7.56 -2.89 1.01
C PHE A 85 -8.62 -1.95 1.59
N LYS A 86 -9.54 -2.46 2.40
CA LYS A 86 -10.56 -1.68 3.11
C LYS A 86 -10.36 -1.85 4.62
N PRO A 87 -9.69 -0.90 5.30
CA PRO A 87 -9.39 -1.06 6.73
C PRO A 87 -10.64 -1.05 7.62
N LEU A 88 -11.70 -0.37 7.16
CA LEU A 88 -12.96 -0.20 7.89
C LEU A 88 -14.01 -1.25 7.51
N TRP A 89 -13.69 -2.13 6.56
CA TRP A 89 -14.58 -3.20 6.12
C TRP A 89 -13.75 -4.46 5.93
N THR A 90 -13.57 -5.19 7.03
CA THR A 90 -13.05 -6.55 7.02
C THR A 90 -14.27 -7.46 6.97
N ASP A 91 -14.43 -8.18 5.87
CA ASP A 91 -15.38 -9.30 5.80
C ASP A 91 -14.72 -10.49 6.51
N CYS A 92 -14.68 -10.41 7.84
CA CYS A 92 -14.36 -11.52 8.71
C CYS A 92 -15.66 -12.11 9.30
N THR A 93 -16.70 -12.21 8.45
CA THR A 93 -17.94 -12.93 8.76
C THR A 93 -17.86 -14.38 8.30
#